data_AF-A0A0P9E7A5-F1
#
_entry.id   AF-A0A0P9E7A5-F1
#
_cell.length_a   1.000
_cell.length_b   1.000
_cell.length_c   1.000
_cell.angle_alpha   90.00
_cell.angle_beta   90.00
_cell.angle_gamma   90.00
#
_symmetry.space_group_name_H-M   'P 1'
#
loop_
_entity.id
_entity.type
_entity.pdbx_description
1 polymer ?
#
loop_
_entity_poly.entity_id
_entity_poly.type
_entity_poly.pdbx_seq_one_letter_code
_entity_poly.pdbx_strand_id
1 'polypeptide(L)'
;MRIALPLIGFKQPPSDGIQGEIERETLESEGVSPQDFRVSSMPEISASGGLRTISASMILLSTDGASRDSVDPSKQRVGLSFTLHRGSYATTLLREFMKPRDLVKAGF
;
A
#
# COMPACT_ATOMS: atom_id res chain seq x y z
N MET A 1 17.64 7.85 -0.37
CA MET A 1 16.48 8.69 -0.75
C MET A 1 15.32 7.78 -1.11
N ARG A 2 14.09 8.07 -0.69
CA ARG A 2 12.88 7.30 -1.04
C ARG A 2 11.84 8.24 -1.62
N ILE A 3 11.07 7.75 -2.59
CA ILE A 3 9.93 8.47 -3.15
C ILE A 3 8.73 8.23 -2.23
N ALA A 4 8.00 9.29 -1.92
CA ALA A 4 6.80 9.25 -1.10
C ALA A 4 5.69 10.06 -1.76
N LEU A 5 4.45 9.67 -1.49
CA LEU A 5 3.24 10.37 -1.90
C LEU A 5 2.47 10.84 -0.68
N PRO A 6 1.64 11.88 -0.81
CA PRO A 6 0.83 12.36 0.28
C PRO A 6 -0.27 11.36 0.64
N LEU A 7 -0.35 11.04 1.93
CA LEU A 7 -1.59 10.65 2.57
C LEU A 7 -2.37 11.94 2.83
N ILE A 8 -3.48 12.11 2.12
CA ILE A 8 -4.26 13.34 2.16
C ILE A 8 -4.80 13.58 3.57
N GLY A 9 -4.74 14.84 4.00
CA GLY A 9 -5.34 15.32 5.22
C GLY A 9 -5.19 16.83 5.35
N PHE A 10 -5.75 17.43 6.40
CA PHE A 10 -5.96 18.88 6.44
C PHE A 10 -4.68 19.72 6.57
N LYS A 11 -3.51 19.11 6.81
CA LYS A 11 -2.19 19.77 6.83
C LYS A 11 -1.26 19.32 5.71
N GLN A 12 -1.62 18.29 4.93
CA GLN A 12 -0.78 17.76 3.85
C GLN A 12 -1.32 18.22 2.50
N PRO A 13 -0.67 19.21 1.85
CA PRO A 13 -1.05 19.61 0.50
C PRO A 13 -0.68 18.50 -0.51
N PRO A 14 -1.32 18.51 -1.69
CA PRO A 14 -0.86 17.74 -2.84
C PRO A 14 0.60 18.07 -3.20
N SER A 15 1.21 17.16 -3.95
CA SER A 15 2.53 17.30 -4.55
C SER A 15 2.57 18.44 -5.58
N ASP A 16 3.78 18.82 -6.00
CA ASP A 16 3.98 19.74 -7.12
C ASP A 16 3.96 19.01 -8.48
N GLY A 17 3.81 19.78 -9.57
CA GLY A 17 3.84 19.28 -10.95
C GLY A 17 2.74 18.28 -11.28
N ILE A 18 3.02 17.39 -12.23
CA ILE A 18 2.07 16.40 -12.79
C ILE A 18 1.50 15.50 -11.68
N GLN A 19 2.33 15.09 -10.72
CA GLN A 19 1.85 14.25 -9.61
C GLN A 19 0.78 14.99 -8.79
N GLY A 20 0.97 16.28 -8.54
CA GLY A 20 -0.02 17.12 -7.89
C GLY A 20 -1.31 17.31 -8.69
N GLU A 21 -1.20 17.38 -10.01
CA GLU A 21 -2.38 17.47 -10.91
C GLU A 21 -3.24 16.22 -10.78
N ILE A 22 -2.62 15.03 -10.85
CA ILE A 22 -3.31 13.74 -10.65
C ILE A 22 -3.99 13.66 -9.29
N GLU A 23 -3.31 14.10 -8.23
CA GLU A 23 -3.87 14.11 -6.86
C GLU A 23 -5.07 15.06 -6.75
N ARG A 24 -5.00 16.25 -7.36
CA ARG A 24 -6.13 17.20 -7.38
C ARG A 24 -7.31 16.66 -8.17
N GLU A 25 -7.08 16.13 -9.37
CA GLU A 25 -8.12 15.50 -10.19
C GLU A 25 -8.82 14.35 -9.46
N THR A 26 -8.04 13.54 -8.73
CA THR A 26 -8.60 12.45 -7.91
C THR A 26 -9.51 13.01 -6.81
N LEU A 27 -9.05 14.00 -6.05
CA LEU A 27 -9.85 14.64 -4.99
C LEU A 27 -11.12 15.29 -5.53
N GLU A 28 -11.03 15.97 -6.68
CA GLU A 28 -12.17 16.56 -7.36
C GLU A 28 -13.19 15.49 -7.81
N SER A 29 -12.71 14.36 -8.36
CA SER A 29 -13.59 13.26 -8.80
C SER A 29 -14.33 12.58 -7.65
N GLU A 30 -13.68 12.49 -6.49
CA GLU A 30 -14.25 11.94 -5.26
C GLU A 30 -15.08 12.99 -4.48
N GLY A 31 -15.08 14.26 -4.92
CA GLY A 31 -15.84 15.35 -4.29
C GLY A 31 -15.35 15.71 -2.88
N VAL A 32 -14.06 15.49 -2.59
CA VAL A 32 -13.46 15.71 -1.27
C VAL A 32 -12.39 16.81 -1.31
N SER A 33 -12.30 17.57 -0.23
CA SER A 33 -11.27 18.58 -0.01
C SER A 33 -10.38 18.18 1.17
N PRO A 34 -9.12 18.67 1.24
CA PRO A 34 -8.27 18.42 2.40
C PRO A 34 -8.87 18.87 3.73
N GLN A 35 -9.76 19.89 3.73
CA GLN A 35 -10.40 20.37 4.96
C GLN A 35 -11.46 19.41 5.51
N ASP A 36 -12.02 18.52 4.69
CA ASP A 36 -13.00 17.52 5.14
C ASP A 36 -12.38 16.50 6.11
N PHE A 37 -11.05 16.38 6.12
CA PHE A 37 -10.31 15.58 7.08
C PHE A 37 -10.13 16.26 8.45
N ARG A 38 -10.65 17.48 8.64
CA ARG A 38 -10.64 18.21 9.92
C ARG A 38 -12.02 18.20 10.56
N VAL A 39 -12.20 17.36 11.58
CA VAL A 39 -13.47 17.22 12.30
C VAL A 39 -13.46 18.05 13.58
N SER A 40 -14.03 19.25 13.51
CA SER A 40 -14.01 20.20 14.65
C SER A 40 -14.79 19.70 15.87
N SER A 41 -15.83 18.89 15.67
CA SER A 41 -16.66 18.32 16.75
C SER A 41 -15.98 17.16 17.49
N MET A 42 -15.01 16.50 16.86
CA MET A 42 -14.25 15.38 17.42
C MET A 42 -12.82 15.41 16.89
N PRO A 43 -11.94 16.25 17.48
CA PRO A 43 -10.58 16.47 16.97
C PRO A 43 -9.73 15.20 16.85
N GLU A 44 -9.98 14.19 17.69
CA GLU A 44 -9.24 12.92 17.76
C GLU A 44 -9.35 12.07 16.50
N ILE A 45 -10.42 12.26 15.71
CA ILE A 45 -10.62 11.55 14.43
C ILE A 45 -10.18 12.39 13.23
N SER A 46 -9.66 13.59 13.46
CA SER A 46 -9.11 14.42 12.37
C SER A 46 -7.82 13.80 11.83
N ALA A 47 -7.68 13.76 10.51
CA ALA A 47 -6.47 13.26 9.86
C ALA A 47 -5.64 14.43 9.32
N SER A 48 -4.49 14.68 9.94
CA SER A 48 -3.57 15.75 9.48
C SER A 48 -2.99 15.48 8.09
N GLY A 49 -2.98 14.22 7.67
CA GLY A 49 -2.23 13.77 6.51
C GLY A 49 -0.73 13.64 6.82
N GLY A 50 0.04 13.27 5.81
CA GLY A 50 1.49 13.13 5.88
C GLY A 50 2.06 12.51 4.61
N LEU A 51 3.29 12.01 4.65
CA LEU A 51 3.92 11.35 3.52
C LEU A 51 4.05 9.84 3.76
N ARG A 52 3.75 9.04 2.75
CA ARG A 52 3.95 7.58 2.75
C ARG A 52 4.83 7.17 1.60
N THR A 53 5.84 6.36 1.89
CA THR A 53 6.73 5.81 0.86
C THR A 53 5.95 4.89 -0.07
N ILE A 54 6.10 5.08 -1.39
CA ILE A 54 5.35 4.30 -2.40
C ILE A 54 5.91 2.91 -2.62
N SER A 55 7.19 2.71 -2.33
CA SER A 55 7.87 1.43 -2.50
C SER A 55 8.20 0.84 -1.13
N ALA A 56 7.74 -0.39 -0.90
CA ALA A 56 8.18 -1.19 0.22
C ALA A 56 9.44 -1.96 -0.18
N SER A 57 10.60 -1.53 0.33
CA SER A 57 11.85 -2.25 0.09
C SER A 57 11.80 -3.63 0.76
N MET A 58 12.05 -4.66 -0.04
CA MET A 58 12.24 -6.01 0.44
C MET A 58 13.71 -6.25 0.73
N ILE A 59 14.02 -6.72 1.94
CA ILE A 59 15.38 -6.93 2.40
C ILE A 59 15.58 -8.44 2.58
N LEU A 60 16.72 -8.95 2.08
CA LEU A 60 17.14 -10.35 2.22
C LEU A 60 16.06 -11.34 1.73
N LEU A 61 15.60 -11.17 0.49
CA LEU A 61 14.70 -12.14 -0.15
C LEU A 61 15.44 -13.45 -0.39
N SER A 62 14.92 -14.54 0.14
CA SER A 62 15.28 -15.90 -0.25
C SER A 62 14.05 -16.74 -0.56
N THR A 63 14.26 -17.76 -1.38
CA THR A 63 13.25 -18.74 -1.78
C THR A 63 13.80 -20.15 -1.62
N ASP A 64 12.97 -21.05 -1.09
CA ASP A 64 13.32 -22.47 -0.93
C ASP A 64 13.03 -23.28 -2.22
N GLY A 65 12.70 -22.59 -3.32
CA GLY A 65 12.30 -23.21 -4.58
C GLY A 65 10.88 -23.80 -4.53
N ALA A 66 10.42 -24.29 -5.68
CA ALA A 66 9.13 -24.97 -5.76
C ALA A 66 9.25 -26.41 -5.22
N SER A 67 8.34 -26.77 -4.31
CA SER A 67 8.22 -28.12 -3.76
C SER A 67 6.77 -28.59 -3.81
N ARG A 68 6.51 -29.90 -3.62
CA ARG A 68 5.13 -30.38 -3.52
C ARG A 68 4.47 -29.80 -2.28
N ASP A 69 3.22 -29.41 -2.41
CA ASP A 69 2.40 -28.96 -1.30
C ASP A 69 2.03 -30.17 -0.41
N SER A 70 2.24 -30.03 0.90
CA SER A 70 1.98 -31.10 1.87
C SER A 70 0.50 -31.28 2.21
N VAL A 71 -0.31 -30.25 1.98
CA VAL A 71 -1.77 -30.25 2.19
C VAL A 71 -2.48 -30.72 0.92
N ASP A 72 -2.01 -30.28 -0.25
CA ASP A 72 -2.54 -30.69 -1.55
C ASP A 72 -1.41 -31.21 -2.46
N PRO A 73 -1.10 -32.53 -2.45
CA PRO A 73 -0.01 -33.10 -3.23
C PRO A 73 -0.12 -32.92 -4.75
N SER A 74 -1.27 -32.49 -5.27
CA SER A 74 -1.46 -32.13 -6.68
C SER A 74 -0.90 -30.76 -7.04
N LYS A 75 -0.57 -29.94 -6.05
CA LYS A 75 -0.07 -28.57 -6.20
C LYS A 75 1.39 -28.42 -5.81
N GLN A 76 1.97 -27.30 -6.23
CA GLN A 76 3.29 -26.85 -5.79
C GLN A 76 3.16 -25.70 -4.80
N ARG A 77 4.09 -25.66 -3.84
CA ARG A 77 4.28 -24.54 -2.91
C ARG A 77 5.67 -23.93 -3.10
N VAL A 78 5.79 -22.65 -2.74
CA VAL A 78 7.08 -21.93 -2.68
C VAL A 78 7.21 -21.32 -1.30
N GLY A 79 8.35 -21.55 -0.64
CA GLY A 79 8.71 -20.85 0.60
C GLY A 79 9.40 -19.53 0.28
N LEU A 80 8.94 -18.44 0.90
CA LEU A 80 9.56 -17.11 0.77
C LEU A 80 9.97 -16.61 2.16
N SER A 81 11.21 -16.15 2.30
CA SER A 81 11.70 -15.47 3.49
C SER A 81 12.18 -14.08 3.11
N PHE A 82 11.75 -13.06 3.85
CA PHE A 82 12.11 -11.67 3.59
C PHE A 82 11.87 -10.80 4.83
N THR A 83 12.53 -9.64 4.88
CA THR A 83 12.30 -8.60 5.89
C THR A 83 11.67 -7.38 5.23
N LEU A 84 10.69 -6.78 5.92
CA LEU A 84 10.04 -5.54 5.52
C LEU A 84 10.22 -4.46 6.58
N HIS A 85 10.25 -3.20 6.16
CA HIS A 85 10.17 -2.07 7.08
C HIS A 85 8.81 -2.02 7.79
N ARG A 86 8.80 -1.44 8.99
CA ARG A 86 7.56 -1.16 9.73
C ARG A 86 6.60 -0.34 8.86
N GLY A 87 5.33 -0.73 8.85
CA GLY A 87 4.28 -0.09 8.05
C GLY A 87 4.11 -0.67 6.64
N SER A 88 4.95 -1.62 6.25
CA SER A 88 4.78 -2.44 5.04
C SER A 88 4.05 -3.76 5.37
N TYR A 89 3.32 -4.28 4.39
CA TYR A 89 2.52 -5.50 4.54
C TYR A 89 3.07 -6.62 3.66
N ALA A 90 3.22 -7.83 4.24
CA ALA A 90 3.66 -9.01 3.50
C ALA A 90 2.67 -9.38 2.38
N THR A 91 1.38 -9.15 2.59
CA THR A 91 0.33 -9.37 1.59
C THR A 91 0.52 -8.52 0.34
N THR A 92 0.91 -7.25 0.47
CA THR A 92 1.25 -6.40 -0.69
C THR A 92 2.39 -7.01 -1.50
N LEU A 93 3.38 -7.61 -0.84
CA LEU A 93 4.46 -8.29 -1.54
C LEU A 93 3.99 -9.59 -2.21
N LEU A 94 3.26 -10.44 -1.50
CA LEU A 94 2.76 -11.71 -2.02
C LEU A 94 1.86 -11.49 -3.26
N ARG A 95 1.06 -10.42 -3.28
CA ARG A 95 0.27 -10.02 -4.45
C ARG A 95 1.15 -9.84 -5.70
N GLU A 96 2.36 -9.30 -5.56
CA GLU A 96 3.28 -9.09 -6.67
C GLU A 96 3.91 -10.39 -7.18
N PHE A 97 4.06 -11.41 -6.33
CA PHE A 97 4.50 -12.75 -6.75
C PHE A 97 3.36 -13.57 -7.36
N MET A 98 2.19 -13.55 -6.73
CA MET A 98 1.07 -14.41 -7.10
C MET A 98 0.28 -13.88 -8.30
N LYS A 99 0.29 -12.56 -8.52
CA LYS A 99 -0.45 -11.86 -9.59
C LYS A 99 -1.89 -12.40 -9.77
N PRO A 100 -2.70 -12.52 -8.70
CA PRO A 100 -4.03 -13.09 -8.81
C PRO A 100 -4.93 -12.18 -9.65
N ARG A 101 -5.84 -12.80 -10.42
CA ARG A 101 -6.83 -12.05 -11.22
C ARG A 101 -7.88 -11.38 -10.34
N ASP A 102 -8.28 -12.05 -9.27
CA ASP A 102 -9.25 -11.57 -8.29
C ASP A 102 -8.56 -11.46 -6.93
N LEU A 103 -8.42 -10.23 -6.44
CA LEU A 103 -7.69 -9.94 -5.20
C LEU A 103 -8.46 -10.44 -3.98
N VAL A 104 -9.77 -10.16 -3.94
CA VAL A 104 -10.64 -10.48 -2.79
C VAL A 104 -10.75 -11.99 -2.64
N LYS A 105 -11.00 -12.70 -3.74
CA LYS A 105 -11.06 -14.18 -3.72
C LYS A 105 -9.73 -14.82 -3.33
N ALA A 106 -8.61 -14.18 -3.64
CA ALA A 106 -7.27 -14.64 -3.27
C ALA A 106 -6.87 -14.27 -1.83
N GLY A 107 -7.72 -13.55 -1.08
CA GLY A 107 -7.50 -13.20 0.32
C GLY A 107 -6.63 -11.96 0.53
N PHE A 108 -6.61 -11.05 -0.44
CA PHE A 108 -5.95 -9.74 -0.35
C PHE A 108 -6.93 -8.61 -0.05
#